data_AF-A0A258X7D3-F1
#
_entry.id   AF-A0A258X7D3-F1
#
_cell.length_a   1.000
_cell.length_b   1.000
_cell.length_c   1.000
_cell.angle_alpha   90.00
_cell.angle_beta   90.00
_cell.angle_gamma   90.00
#
_symmetry.space_group_name_H-M   'P 1'
#
loop_
_entity.id
_entity.type
_entity.pdbx_description
1 polymer ?
#
loop_
_entity_poly.entity_id
_entity_poly.type
_entity_poly.pdbx_seq_one_letter_code
_entity_poly.pdbx_strand_id
1 'polypeptide(L)' 'MAIIGREEESQELTAFLSSDVPEFLAIYGRRRVGKTFLIRHFFEKQKAIFFNITGTKNGSSSQ' A
#
# COMPACT_ATOMS: atom_id res chain seq x y z
N MET A 1 12.49 10.34 -2.45
CA MET A 1 13.23 9.13 -2.87
C MET A 1 12.42 8.40 -3.94
N ALA A 2 13.04 7.77 -4.93
CA ALA A 2 12.32 6.99 -5.95
C ALA A 2 12.20 5.52 -5.49
N ILE A 3 11.13 4.83 -5.89
CA ILE A 3 11.05 3.37 -5.75
C ILE A 3 11.95 2.79 -6.84
N ILE A 4 12.88 1.91 -6.48
CA ILE A 4 13.83 1.29 -7.42
C ILE A 4 13.42 -0.17 -7.62
N GLY A 5 13.39 -0.63 -8.88
CA GLY A 5 13.20 -2.05 -9.22
C GLY A 5 11.82 -2.63 -8.85
N ARG A 6 10.76 -1.82 -8.88
CA ARG A 6 9.37 -2.23 -8.62
C ARG A 6 8.44 -1.74 -9.73
N GLU A 7 8.90 -1.81 -10.96
CA GLU A 7 8.15 -1.29 -12.12
C GLU A 7 6.87 -2.09 -12.34
N GLU A 8 6.97 -3.42 -12.28
CA GLU A 8 5.83 -4.33 -12.41
C GLU A 8 4.76 -4.07 -11.32
N GLU A 9 5.16 -4.06 -10.04
CA GLU A 9 4.19 -3.82 -8.96
C GLU A 9 3.60 -2.39 -9.01
N SER A 10 4.36 -1.40 -9.49
CA SER A 10 3.84 -0.04 -9.66
C SER A 10 2.83 0.05 -10.79
N GLN A 11 3.02 -0.72 -11.87
CA GLN A 11 2.05 -0.82 -12.96
C GLN A 11 0.77 -1.50 -12.50
N GLU A 12 0.87 -2.61 -11.77
CA GLU A 12 -0.29 -3.27 -11.17
C GLU A 12 -1.06 -2.29 -10.28
N LEU A 13 -0.40 -1.64 -9.31
CA LEU A 13 -1.04 -0.66 -8.43
C LEU A 13 -1.70 0.51 -9.19
N THR A 14 -1.15 0.90 -10.34
CA THR A 14 -1.75 1.92 -11.21
C THR A 14 -3.02 1.40 -11.86
N ALA A 15 -3.01 0.16 -12.37
CA ALA A 15 -4.20 -0.48 -12.92
C ALA A 15 -5.30 -0.59 -11.85
N PHE A 16 -4.96 -1.06 -10.65
CA PHE A 16 -5.88 -1.15 -9.51
C PHE A 16 -6.50 0.21 -9.18
N LEU A 17 -5.71 1.27 -9.14
CA LEU A 17 -6.20 2.63 -8.84
C LEU A 17 -7.06 3.22 -9.96
N SER A 18 -6.80 2.86 -11.22
CA SER A 18 -7.59 3.33 -12.37
C SER A 18 -8.88 2.55 -12.62
N SER A 19 -9.06 1.42 -11.94
CA SER A 19 -10.23 0.57 -12.07
C SER A 19 -11.50 1.32 -11.64
N ASP A 20 -12.58 1.14 -12.38
CA ASP A 20 -13.90 1.72 -12.08
C ASP A 20 -14.73 0.85 -11.14
N VAL A 21 -14.19 -0.31 -10.75
CA VAL A 21 -14.81 -1.23 -9.80
C VAL A 21 -14.05 -1.27 -8.46
N PRO A 22 -14.73 -1.58 -7.35
CA PRO A 22 -14.06 -1.80 -6.07
C PRO A 22 -13.15 -3.03 -6.12
N GLU A 23 -11.88 -2.87 -5.77
CA GLU A 23 -10.90 -3.96 -5.78
C GLU A 23 -10.29 -4.19 -4.40
N PHE A 24 -9.89 -5.45 -4.13
CA PHE A 24 -9.27 -5.85 -2.88
C PHE A 24 -7.91 -6.49 -3.14
N LEU A 25 -6.85 -5.85 -2.65
CA LEU A 25 -5.47 -6.28 -2.83
C LEU A 25 -4.84 -6.76 -1.52
N ALA A 26 -4.34 -7.99 -1.51
CA ALA A 26 -3.56 -8.55 -0.40
C ALA A 26 -2.08 -8.61 -0.77
N ILE A 27 -1.21 -7.94 0.00
CA ILE A 27 0.23 -7.88 -0.29
C ILE A 27 1.02 -8.64 0.78
N TYR A 28 1.75 -9.66 0.36
CA TYR A 28 2.51 -10.56 1.24
C TYR A 28 3.97 -10.73 0.78
N GLY A 29 4.79 -11.38 1.61
CA GLY A 29 6.19 -11.70 1.31
C GLY A 29 7.12 -11.58 2.52
N ARG A 30 8.44 -11.67 2.30
CA ARG A 30 9.45 -11.63 3.39
C ARG A 30 9.42 -10.33 4.22
N ARG A 31 9.83 -10.44 5.48
CA ARG A 31 9.99 -9.30 6.39
C ARG A 31 11.05 -8.34 5.80
N ARG A 32 10.86 -7.03 5.99
CA ARG A 32 11.78 -5.95 5.55
C ARG A 32 12.00 -5.75 4.03
N VAL A 33 11.24 -6.40 3.14
CA VAL A 33 11.32 -6.12 1.69
C VAL A 33 10.72 -4.78 1.23
N GLY A 34 10.16 -3.99 2.15
CA GLY A 34 9.65 -2.65 1.84
C GLY A 34 8.19 -2.58 1.38
N LYS A 35 7.35 -3.61 1.61
CA LYS A 35 5.92 -3.59 1.23
C LYS A 35 5.15 -2.36 1.71
N THR A 36 5.27 -2.03 3.00
CA THR A 36 4.60 -0.85 3.58
C THR A 36 5.11 0.44 2.95
N PHE A 37 6.40 0.50 2.62
CA PHE A 37 7.00 1.65 1.95
C PHE A 37 6.47 1.80 0.52
N LEU A 38 6.38 0.71 -0.25
CA LEU A 38 5.83 0.69 -1.60
C LEU A 38 4.43 1.30 -1.65
N ILE A 39 3.51 0.83 -0.81
CA ILE A 39 2.12 1.31 -0.81
C ILE A 39 2.02 2.77 -0.40
N ARG A 40 2.65 3.15 0.71
CA ARG A 40 2.58 4.53 1.19
C ARG A 40 3.14 5.50 0.16
N HIS A 41 4.33 5.20 -0.38
CA HIS A 41 4.98 6.06 -1.35
C HIS A 41 4.25 6.13 -2.69
N PHE A 42 3.65 5.02 -3.14
CA PHE A 42 2.81 5.01 -4.34
C PHE A 42 1.61 5.94 -4.15
N PHE A 43 0.78 5.72 -3.13
CA PHE A 43 -0.46 6.48 -2.93
C PHE A 43 -0.24 7.94 -2.50
N GLU A 44 0.84 8.27 -1.79
CA GLU A 44 1.20 9.66 -1.45
C GLU A 44 1.43 10.54 -2.68
N LYS A 45 1.79 9.96 -3.82
CA LYS A 45 2.00 10.68 -5.08
C LYS A 45 0.77 10.76 -5.96
N GLN A 46 -0.27 9.98 -5.67
CA GLN A 46 -1.46 9.92 -6.49
C GLN A 46 -2.48 10.97 -6.06
N LYS A 47 -3.29 11.45 -7.00
CA LYS A 47 -4.42 12.34 -6.72
C LYS A 47 -5.61 11.51 -6.20
N ALA A 48 -5.44 10.93 -5.01
CA ALA A 48 -6.46 10.09 -4.38
C ALA A 48 -6.55 10.38 -2.88
N ILE A 49 -7.71 10.11 -2.29
CA ILE A 49 -7.86 10.12 -0.84
C ILE A 49 -7.28 8.80 -0.32
N PHE A 50 -6.20 8.88 0.46
CA PHE A 50 -5.51 7.72 0.99
C PHE A 50 -5.69 7.63 2.51
N PHE A 51 -6.34 6.57 2.97
CA PHE A 51 -6.46 6.23 4.39
C PHE A 51 -5.56 5.05 4.73
N ASN A 52 -4.75 5.18 5.78
CA ASN A 52 -3.86 4.13 6.25
C ASN A 52 -4.10 3.87 7.74
N ILE A 53 -4.38 2.61 8.08
CA ILE A 53 -4.63 2.15 9.44
C ILE A 53 -3.68 1.00 9.71
N THR A 54 -2.90 1.12 10.79
CA THR A 54 -2.05 0.05 11.27
C THR A 54 -2.65 -0.56 12.53
N GLY A 55 -3.05 -1.83 12.47
CA GLY A 55 -3.47 -2.56 13.66
C GLY A 55 -2.28 -2.99 14.51
N THR A 56 -2.36 -2.78 15.82
CA THR A 56 -1.43 -3.39 16.78
C THR A 56 -2.02 -4.71 17.26
N LYS A 57 -1.25 -5.79 17.14
CA LYS A 57 -1.62 -7.06 17.75
C LYS A 57 -1.57 -6.87 19.27
N ASN A 58 -2.70 -7.05 19.95
CA ASN A 58 -2.89 -6.81 21.39
C ASN A 58 -2.79 -5.34 21.83
N GLY A 59 -3.30 -4.39 21.03
CA GLY A 59 -3.47 -3.02 21.52
C GLY A 59 -4.32 -2.99 22.78
N SER A 60 -3.81 -2.43 23.88
CA SER A 60 -4.59 -2.27 25.11
C SER A 60 -5.77 -1.34 24.86
N SER A 61 -6.99 -1.85 24.96
CA SER A 61 -8.19 -1.03 25.01
C SER A 61 -8.27 -0.36 26.38
N SER A 62 -7.54 0.74 26.58
CA SER A 62 -7.82 1.64 27.69
C SER A 62 -9.08 2.43 27.32
N GLN A 63 -10.22 1.96 27.84
CA GLN A 63 -11.43 2.77 27.98
C GLN A 63 -11.25 3.78 29.10
#